data_AF-A0A8B6G131-F1
#
_entry.id   AF-A0A8B6G131-F1
#
_cell.length_a   1.000
_cell.length_b   1.000
_cell.length_c   1.000
_cell.angle_alpha   90.00
_cell.angle_beta   90.00
_cell.angle_gamma   90.00
#
_symmetry.space_group_name_H-M   'P 1'
#
loop_
_entity.id
_entity.type
_entity.pdbx_description
1 polymer ?
#
loop_
_entity_poly.entity_id
_entity_poly.type
_entity_poly.pdbx_seq_one_letter_code
_entity_poly.pdbx_strand_id
1 'polypeptide(L)'
;MKTVLIAWQANHDLQFVLDAFACAVYIVSYISKSQKGMSALLDQAAKEARQGNLDLKHQVRHIGNYFSNSVETSAQEATYLTLQMPLTKATRQVVFINTSPQHKRTFLLKQSSALEKLGPDSTEIESDNDIKRYSRRPKQLENWCLADYCISA
;
A
#
# COMPACT_ATOMS: atom_id res chain seq x y z
N MET A 1 24.65 34.37 -3.37
CA MET A 1 23.51 33.73 -2.67
C MET A 1 22.33 34.69 -2.47
N LYS A 2 22.52 35.88 -1.87
CA LYS A 2 21.45 36.90 -1.70
C LYS A 2 20.66 37.23 -2.97
N THR A 3 21.34 37.48 -4.09
CA THR A 3 20.70 37.83 -5.37
C THR A 3 19.78 36.72 -5.90
N VAL A 4 20.16 35.46 -5.70
CA VAL A 4 19.37 34.29 -6.15
C VAL A 4 18.12 34.13 -5.29
N LEU A 5 18.23 34.28 -3.97
CA LEU A 5 17.09 34.20 -3.05
C LEU A 5 16.07 35.33 -3.30
N ILE A 6 16.55 36.56 -3.54
CA ILE A 6 15.69 37.71 -3.84
C ILE A 6 15.00 37.54 -5.21
N ALA A 7 15.69 36.98 -6.20
CA ALA A 7 15.14 36.76 -7.54
C ALA A 7 14.08 35.65 -7.58
N TRP A 8 14.16 34.63 -6.72
CA TRP A 8 13.21 33.52 -6.71
C TRP A 8 11.79 33.99 -6.30
N GLN A 9 11.68 34.92 -5.35
CA GLN A 9 10.39 35.40 -4.81
C GLN A 9 9.47 34.28 -4.27
N ALA A 10 10.02 33.13 -3.86
CA ALA A 10 9.24 32.09 -3.20
C ALA A 10 9.16 32.30 -1.69
N ASN A 11 8.17 31.67 -1.06
CA ASN A 11 8.11 31.57 0.38
C ASN A 11 9.25 30.67 0.88
N HIS A 12 10.20 31.24 1.61
CA HIS A 12 11.37 30.53 2.14
C HIS A 12 11.24 30.35 3.65
N ASP A 13 11.28 29.10 4.11
CA ASP A 13 11.36 28.75 5.54
C ASP A 13 12.78 28.26 5.85
N LEU A 14 13.58 29.10 6.52
CA LEU A 14 15.00 28.84 6.80
C LEU A 14 15.21 28.78 8.31
N GLN A 15 15.44 27.58 8.84
CA GLN A 15 15.61 27.34 10.27
C GLN A 15 16.75 26.35 10.51
N PHE A 16 17.42 26.45 11.66
CA PHE A 16 18.42 25.46 12.06
C PHE A 16 17.74 24.14 12.40
N VAL A 17 18.31 23.02 11.94
CA VAL A 17 17.84 21.68 12.30
C VAL A 17 18.37 21.34 13.68
N LEU A 18 17.50 21.40 14.68
CA LEU A 18 17.83 21.06 16.08
C LEU A 18 17.56 19.59 16.42
N ASP A 19 16.70 18.94 15.63
CA ASP A 19 16.36 17.52 15.75
C ASP A 19 16.05 16.92 14.36
N ALA A 20 16.69 15.80 14.03
CA ALA A 20 16.53 15.11 12.76
C ALA A 20 15.12 14.54 12.59
N PHE A 21 14.51 14.07 13.68
CA PHE A 21 13.15 13.53 13.63
C PHE A 21 12.13 14.65 13.37
N ALA A 22 12.21 15.77 14.08
CA ALA A 22 11.38 16.94 13.84
C ALA A 22 11.50 17.45 12.39
N CYS A 23 12.70 17.46 11.82
CA CYS A 23 12.91 17.82 10.42
C CYS A 23 12.18 16.85 9.46
N ALA A 24 12.32 15.54 9.66
CA ALA A 24 11.62 14.54 8.86
C ALA A 24 10.09 14.68 8.97
N VAL A 25 9.57 14.87 10.18
CA VAL A 25 8.12 15.09 10.42
C VAL A 25 7.63 16.34 9.72
N TYR A 26 8.39 17.44 9.77
CA TYR A 26 8.05 18.69 9.09
C TYR A 26 7.98 18.48 7.57
N ILE A 27 9.00 17.88 6.97
CA ILE A 27 9.05 17.60 5.52
C ILE A 27 7.85 16.76 5.10
N VAL A 28 7.57 15.67 5.83
CA VAL A 28 6.43 14.79 5.54
C VAL A 28 5.12 15.58 5.65
N SER A 29 4.94 16.33 6.71
CA SER A 29 3.72 17.14 6.95
C SER A 29 3.48 18.20 5.89
N TYR A 30 4.55 18.76 5.33
CA TYR A 30 4.49 19.77 4.29
C TYR A 30 4.14 19.15 2.93
N ILE A 31 4.83 18.07 2.55
CA ILE A 31 4.56 17.35 1.29
C ILE A 31 3.16 16.76 1.30
N SER A 32 2.68 16.26 2.44
CA SER A 32 1.33 15.69 2.58
C SER A 32 0.25 16.74 2.87
N LYS A 33 0.56 18.04 2.82
CA LYS A 33 -0.37 19.10 3.24
C LYS A 33 -1.64 19.16 2.38
N SER A 34 -1.51 19.00 1.07
CA SER A 34 -2.66 18.96 0.13
C SER A 34 -3.52 17.72 0.32
N GLN A 35 -2.97 16.65 0.89
CA GLN A 35 -3.66 15.38 1.10
C GLN A 35 -4.28 15.26 2.51
N LYS A 36 -4.26 16.33 3.30
CA LYS A 36 -4.91 16.33 4.63
C LYS A 36 -6.41 16.07 4.49
N GLY A 37 -6.94 15.14 5.28
CA GLY A 37 -8.36 14.76 5.25
C GLY A 37 -8.69 13.59 4.31
N MET A 38 -7.76 13.18 3.43
CA MET A 38 -7.97 12.03 2.54
C MET A 38 -8.31 10.74 3.29
N SER A 39 -7.70 10.49 4.46
CA SER A 39 -8.00 9.31 5.27
C SER A 39 -9.45 9.30 5.76
N ALA A 40 -10.00 10.45 6.15
CA ALA A 40 -11.39 10.55 6.61
C ALA A 40 -12.36 10.34 5.43
N LEU A 41 -12.05 10.89 4.27
CA LEU A 41 -12.81 10.69 3.03
C LEU A 41 -12.84 9.22 2.62
N LEU A 42 -11.69 8.54 2.64
CA LEU A 42 -11.59 7.12 2.31
C LEU A 42 -12.32 6.23 3.33
N ASP A 43 -12.24 6.56 4.62
CA ASP A 43 -12.97 5.82 5.67
C ASP A 43 -14.49 5.95 5.48
N GLN A 44 -14.97 7.16 5.12
CA GLN A 44 -16.36 7.40 4.82
C GLN A 44 -16.82 6.62 3.57
N ALA A 45 -16.08 6.71 2.46
CA ALA A 45 -16.37 5.93 1.25
C ALA A 45 -16.38 4.42 1.51
N ALA A 46 -15.48 3.94 2.38
CA ALA A 46 -15.45 2.54 2.79
C ALA A 46 -16.66 2.13 3.65
N LYS A 47 -17.19 3.02 4.49
CA LYS A 47 -18.43 2.79 5.25
C LYS A 47 -19.64 2.77 4.33
N GLU A 48 -19.74 3.72 3.40
CA GLU A 48 -20.83 3.81 2.42
C GLU A 48 -20.86 2.57 1.52
N ALA A 49 -19.70 2.14 1.02
CA ALA A 49 -19.57 0.93 0.21
C ALA A 49 -20.05 -0.33 0.94
N ARG A 50 -19.85 -0.41 2.27
CA ARG A 50 -20.30 -1.55 3.10
C ARG A 50 -21.78 -1.50 3.47
N GLN A 51 -22.37 -0.31 3.55
CA GLN A 51 -23.78 -0.12 3.87
C GLN A 51 -24.68 -0.36 2.65
N GLY A 52 -24.16 -0.14 1.44
CA GLY A 52 -24.84 -0.50 0.21
C GLY A 52 -24.91 -2.01 0.00
N ASN A 53 -25.99 -2.48 -0.61
CA ASN A 53 -26.12 -3.88 -1.06
C ASN A 53 -25.37 -4.09 -2.40
N LEU A 54 -24.12 -3.62 -2.46
CA LEU A 54 -23.26 -3.64 -3.64
C LEU A 54 -22.39 -4.88 -3.63
N ASP A 55 -22.22 -5.51 -4.79
CA ASP A 55 -21.21 -6.56 -4.99
C ASP A 55 -19.79 -6.00 -4.74
N LEU A 56 -18.85 -6.87 -4.32
CA LEU A 56 -17.49 -6.50 -3.92
C LEU A 56 -16.78 -5.67 -5.00
N LYS A 57 -16.95 -6.03 -6.28
CA LYS A 57 -16.37 -5.27 -7.40
C LYS A 57 -16.89 -3.82 -7.45
N HIS A 58 -18.17 -3.64 -7.19
CA HIS A 58 -18.81 -2.32 -7.15
C HIS A 58 -18.38 -1.53 -5.92
N GLN A 59 -18.20 -2.18 -4.77
CA GLN A 59 -17.66 -1.55 -3.56
C GLN A 59 -16.24 -1.00 -3.80
N VAL A 60 -15.35 -1.81 -4.38
CA VAL A 60 -13.99 -1.38 -4.71
C VAL A 60 -14.00 -0.22 -5.71
N ARG A 61 -14.85 -0.31 -6.74
CA ARG A 61 -15.00 0.77 -7.73
C ARG A 61 -15.53 2.05 -7.10
N HIS A 62 -16.49 1.96 -6.17
CA HIS A 62 -17.05 3.10 -5.46
C HIS A 62 -15.97 3.84 -4.67
N ILE A 63 -15.19 3.12 -3.86
CA ILE A 63 -14.07 3.67 -3.09
C ILE A 63 -13.02 4.30 -4.03
N GLY A 64 -12.63 3.58 -5.09
CA GLY A 64 -11.64 4.07 -6.06
C GLY A 64 -12.07 5.33 -6.81
N ASN A 65 -13.35 5.41 -7.20
CA ASN A 65 -13.92 6.61 -7.82
C ASN A 65 -13.92 7.78 -6.84
N TYR A 66 -14.32 7.56 -5.60
CA TYR A 66 -14.34 8.62 -4.58
C TYR A 66 -12.94 9.18 -4.34
N PHE A 67 -11.94 8.29 -4.22
CA PHE A 67 -10.53 8.68 -4.12
C PHE A 67 -10.08 9.49 -5.34
N SER A 68 -10.29 8.98 -6.55
CA SER A 68 -9.81 9.61 -7.79
C SER A 68 -10.44 11.00 -8.02
N ASN A 69 -11.69 11.20 -7.59
CA ASN A 69 -12.37 12.49 -7.68
C ASN A 69 -11.98 13.48 -6.57
N SER A 70 -11.36 13.00 -5.49
CA SER A 70 -10.99 13.83 -4.33
C SER A 70 -9.50 14.22 -4.32
N VAL A 71 -8.65 13.47 -5.04
CA VAL A 71 -7.21 13.73 -5.11
C VAL A 71 -6.87 14.68 -6.26
N GLU A 72 -6.18 15.77 -5.94
CA GLU A 72 -5.52 16.60 -6.94
C GLU A 72 -4.36 15.82 -7.58
N THR A 73 -4.43 15.64 -8.90
CA THR A 73 -3.43 14.88 -9.67
C THR A 73 -2.87 15.77 -10.77
N SER A 74 -1.55 15.85 -10.91
CA SER A 74 -0.92 16.60 -12.00
C SER A 74 -1.16 15.94 -13.37
N ALA A 75 -1.04 16.71 -14.45
CA ALA A 75 -1.19 16.18 -15.81
C ALA A 75 -0.19 15.05 -16.13
N GLN A 76 1.02 15.15 -15.58
CA GLN A 76 2.07 14.15 -15.69
C GLN A 76 1.68 12.85 -14.97
N GLU A 77 1.26 12.95 -13.71
CA GLU A 77 0.81 11.79 -12.92
C GLU A 77 -0.40 11.11 -13.57
N ALA A 78 -1.38 11.89 -14.07
CA ALA A 78 -2.54 11.37 -14.77
C ALA A 78 -2.15 10.61 -16.05
N THR A 79 -1.16 11.11 -16.79
CA THR A 79 -0.64 10.44 -17.98
C THR A 79 0.02 9.10 -17.61
N TYR A 80 0.85 9.09 -16.56
CA TYR A 80 1.47 7.86 -16.06
C TYR A 80 0.44 6.82 -15.63
N LEU A 81 -0.59 7.24 -14.88
CA LEU A 81 -1.69 6.36 -14.46
C LEU A 81 -2.47 5.82 -15.66
N THR A 82 -2.81 6.66 -16.63
CA THR A 82 -3.61 6.30 -17.81
C THR A 82 -2.85 5.31 -18.71
N LEU A 83 -1.54 5.53 -18.90
CA LEU A 83 -0.68 4.66 -19.70
C LEU A 83 -0.16 3.45 -18.92
N GLN A 84 -0.57 3.28 -17.65
CA GLN A 84 -0.08 2.23 -16.75
C GLN A 84 1.45 2.21 -16.63
N MET A 85 2.06 3.39 -16.69
CA MET A 85 3.49 3.57 -16.50
C MET A 85 3.83 3.53 -14.99
N PRO A 86 5.00 2.99 -14.63
CA PRO A 86 5.43 2.96 -13.24
C PRO A 86 5.67 4.39 -12.72
N LEU A 87 4.89 4.80 -11.71
CA LEU A 87 5.04 6.10 -11.03
C LEU A 87 6.36 6.24 -10.28
N THR A 88 6.94 5.12 -9.85
CA THR A 88 8.23 5.08 -9.17
C THR A 88 9.05 3.90 -9.71
N LYS A 89 10.38 4.05 -9.65
CA LYS A 89 11.32 2.95 -9.87
C LYS A 89 12.11 2.76 -8.60
N ALA A 90 12.14 1.53 -8.09
CA ALA A 90 12.91 1.16 -6.92
C ALA A 90 13.87 0.03 -7.28
N THR A 91 15.06 0.06 -6.70
CA THR A 91 16.03 -1.05 -6.82
C THR A 91 15.69 -2.22 -5.89
N ARG A 92 14.81 -1.99 -4.91
CA ARG A 92 14.36 -2.98 -3.94
C ARG A 92 12.89 -3.29 -4.15
N GLN A 93 12.56 -4.57 -4.11
CA GLN A 93 11.17 -5.03 -4.11
C GLN A 93 10.51 -4.68 -2.78
N VAL A 94 9.22 -4.33 -2.85
CA VAL A 94 8.37 -4.13 -1.67
C VAL A 94 7.40 -5.30 -1.61
N VAL A 95 7.46 -6.06 -0.52
CA VAL A 95 6.57 -7.19 -0.27
C VAL A 95 5.65 -6.85 0.89
N PHE A 96 4.34 -6.99 0.68
CA PHE A 96 3.35 -6.80 1.73
C PHE A 96 3.21 -8.09 2.55
N ILE A 97 3.39 -7.99 3.87
CA ILE A 97 3.18 -9.10 4.80
C ILE A 97 2.03 -8.77 5.75
N ASN A 98 0.98 -9.60 5.74
CA ASN A 98 -0.17 -9.40 6.63
C ASN A 98 0.18 -9.82 8.07
N THR A 99 0.43 -8.82 8.93
CA THR A 99 0.79 -9.01 10.34
C THR A 99 -0.41 -9.18 11.28
N SER A 100 -1.64 -9.24 10.75
CA SER A 100 -2.84 -9.49 11.56
C SER A 100 -2.76 -10.82 12.33
N PRO A 101 -3.50 -11.01 13.43
CA PRO A 101 -3.61 -12.32 14.10
C PRO A 101 -4.05 -13.41 13.11
N GLN A 102 -3.54 -14.63 13.26
CA GLN A 102 -3.74 -15.72 12.28
C GLN A 102 -5.20 -15.92 11.88
N HIS A 103 -6.13 -15.93 12.84
CA HIS A 103 -7.58 -16.10 12.60
C HIS A 103 -8.27 -14.91 11.92
N LYS A 104 -7.59 -13.77 11.77
CA LYS A 104 -8.08 -12.57 11.08
C LYS A 104 -7.36 -12.30 9.75
N ARG A 105 -6.35 -13.12 9.40
CA ARG A 105 -5.62 -12.93 8.14
C ARG A 105 -6.52 -13.31 6.98
N THR A 106 -6.63 -12.39 6.03
CA THR A 106 -7.21 -12.70 4.73
C THR A 106 -6.27 -13.61 3.95
N PHE A 107 -6.84 -14.56 3.20
CA PHE A 107 -6.10 -15.46 2.32
C PHE A 107 -6.76 -15.50 0.95
N LEU A 108 -5.98 -15.89 -0.06
CA LEU A 108 -6.51 -16.17 -1.39
C LEU A 108 -7.05 -17.59 -1.41
N LEU A 109 -8.21 -17.80 -2.03
CA LEU A 109 -8.70 -19.15 -2.29
C LEU A 109 -7.85 -19.83 -3.37
N LYS A 110 -7.77 -21.16 -3.33
CA LYS A 110 -7.22 -21.94 -4.44
C LYS A 110 -8.07 -21.72 -5.70
N GLN A 111 -7.46 -21.91 -6.87
CA GLN A 111 -8.21 -21.89 -8.13
C GLN A 111 -9.26 -23.00 -8.15
N SER A 112 -10.38 -22.77 -8.86
CA SER A 112 -11.51 -23.70 -8.93
C SER A 112 -11.10 -25.13 -9.29
N SER A 113 -10.20 -25.27 -10.27
CA SER A 113 -9.68 -26.57 -10.71
C SER A 113 -8.89 -27.34 -9.63
N ALA A 114 -8.29 -26.63 -8.67
CA ALA A 114 -7.59 -27.23 -7.54
C ALA A 114 -8.56 -27.55 -6.39
N LEU A 115 -9.63 -26.74 -6.23
CA LEU A 115 -10.69 -26.98 -5.26
C LEU A 115 -11.53 -28.21 -5.63
N GLU A 116 -11.86 -28.39 -6.90
CA GLU A 116 -12.61 -29.55 -7.42
C GLU A 116 -11.89 -30.89 -7.22
N LYS A 117 -10.56 -30.86 -7.12
CA LYS A 117 -9.72 -32.04 -6.88
C LYS A 117 -9.53 -32.34 -5.39
N LEU A 118 -10.03 -31.48 -4.50
CA LEU A 118 -9.96 -31.75 -3.07
C LEU A 118 -10.90 -32.91 -2.73
N GLY A 119 -10.48 -33.73 -1.77
CA GLY A 119 -11.35 -34.76 -1.20
C GLY A 119 -12.58 -34.13 -0.52
N PRO A 120 -13.69 -34.88 -0.37
CA PRO A 120 -14.95 -34.35 0.16
C PRO A 120 -14.84 -33.73 1.55
N ASP A 121 -13.89 -34.19 2.37
CA ASP A 121 -13.68 -33.72 3.75
C ASP A 121 -12.49 -32.75 3.91
N SER A 122 -11.86 -32.33 2.81
CA SER A 122 -10.66 -31.50 2.86
C SER A 122 -11.01 -30.02 3.10
N THR A 123 -10.45 -29.43 4.16
CA THR A 123 -10.60 -28.01 4.51
C THR A 123 -9.49 -27.11 3.94
N GLU A 124 -8.54 -27.67 3.20
CA GLU A 124 -7.39 -26.97 2.61
C GLU A 124 -7.77 -26.13 1.37
N ILE A 125 -8.65 -25.16 1.56
CA ILE A 125 -9.16 -24.26 0.50
C ILE A 125 -8.22 -23.07 0.23
N GLU A 126 -7.29 -22.81 1.14
CA GLU A 126 -6.43 -21.63 1.09
C GLU A 126 -5.25 -21.84 0.13
N SER A 127 -5.00 -20.86 -0.73
CA SER A 127 -3.76 -20.77 -1.49
C SER A 127 -2.57 -20.56 -0.57
N ASP A 128 -1.41 -21.00 -1.04
CA ASP A 128 -0.18 -20.85 -0.28
C ASP A 128 0.26 -19.38 -0.20
N ASN A 129 0.87 -18.99 0.91
CA ASN A 129 1.36 -17.63 1.15
C ASN A 129 2.74 -17.63 1.79
N ASP A 130 3.41 -16.48 1.79
CA ASP A 130 4.79 -16.35 2.25
C ASP A 130 4.98 -16.82 3.70
N ILE A 131 4.00 -16.56 4.56
CA ILE A 131 4.03 -16.97 5.96
C ILE A 131 3.97 -18.50 6.10
N LYS A 132 3.07 -19.16 5.36
CA LYS A 132 2.95 -20.63 5.36
C LYS A 132 4.20 -21.30 4.79
N ARG A 133 4.76 -20.73 3.72
CA ARG A 133 6.01 -21.19 3.10
C ARG A 133 7.19 -21.05 4.07
N TYR A 134 7.29 -19.90 4.73
CA TYR A 134 8.29 -19.66 5.77
C TYR A 134 8.20 -20.65 6.93
N SER A 135 6.98 -21.00 7.38
CA SER A 135 6.77 -22.02 8.41
C SER A 135 7.21 -23.42 8.00
N ARG A 136 7.21 -23.73 6.70
CA ARG A 136 7.65 -25.02 6.13
C ARG A 136 9.04 -24.93 5.49
N ARG A 137 9.81 -23.88 5.78
CA ARG A 137 11.10 -23.65 5.11
C ARG A 137 12.09 -24.79 5.39
N PRO A 138 12.98 -25.12 4.44
CA PRO A 138 14.02 -26.12 4.65
C PRO A 138 14.95 -25.75 5.80
N LYS A 139 15.56 -26.75 6.45
CA LYS A 139 16.51 -26.54 7.57
C LYS A 139 17.72 -25.69 7.17
N GLN A 140 18.10 -25.70 5.90
CA GLN A 140 19.16 -24.85 5.35
C GLN A 140 18.86 -23.35 5.53
N LEU A 141 17.59 -22.96 5.65
CA LEU A 141 17.13 -21.59 5.85
C LEU A 141 16.66 -21.35 7.30
N GLU A 142 17.08 -22.17 8.26
CA GLU A 142 16.65 -22.04 9.66
C GLU A 142 17.05 -20.69 10.26
N ASN A 143 18.23 -20.19 9.90
CA ASN A 143 18.79 -18.90 10.33
C ASN A 143 18.13 -17.68 9.66
N TRP A 144 17.27 -17.87 8.66
CA TRP A 144 16.61 -16.77 7.98
C TRP A 144 15.39 -16.32 8.76
N CYS A 145 15.22 -15.00 8.90
CA CYS A 145 13.97 -14.45 9.39
C CYS A 145 12.93 -14.36 8.26
N LEU A 146 11.67 -14.06 8.63
CA LEU A 146 10.58 -13.93 7.65
C LEU A 146 10.89 -12.85 6.59
N ALA A 147 11.52 -11.74 6.98
CA ALA A 147 11.86 -10.67 6.05
C ALA A 147 12.90 -11.13 5.02
N ASP A 148 13.96 -11.81 5.44
CA ASP A 148 14.99 -12.37 4.55
C ASP A 148 14.38 -13.37 3.57
N TYR A 149 13.45 -14.19 4.07
CA TYR A 149 12.74 -15.20 3.28
C TYR A 149 11.85 -14.59 2.21
N CYS A 150 11.06 -13.57 2.54
CA CYS A 150 10.09 -12.99 1.60
C CYS A 150 10.73 -12.14 0.50
N ILE A 151 11.93 -11.59 0.75
CA ILE A 151 12.64 -10.76 -0.24
C ILE A 151 13.40 -11.64 -1.25
N SER A 152 13.68 -12.89 -0.91
CA SER A 152 14.49 -13.81 -1.72
C SER A 152 13.69 -14.88 -2.46
N ALA A 153 12.38 -14.96 -2.23
CA ALA A 153 11.46 -15.94 -2.81
C ALA A 153 10.77 -15.40 -4.07
#